data_AF-A0A5U2TUC9-F1
#
_entry.id   AF-A0A5U2TUC9-F1
#
_cell.length_a   1.000
_cell.length_b   1.000
_cell.length_c   1.000
_cell.angle_alpha   90.00
_cell.angle_beta   90.00
_cell.angle_gamma   90.00
#
_symmetry.space_group_name_H-M   'P 1'
#
loop_
_entity.id
_entity.type
_entity.pdbx_description
1 polymer ?
#
loop_
_entity_poly.entity_id
_entity_poly.type
_entity_poly.pdbx_seq_one_letter_code
_entity_poly.pdbx_strand_id
1 'polypeptide(L)'
;DEDGCIISAEEYYPYGGTSLWTGRGETEADDKTVRYSGKEQDATGLYYYGYRYYQPWAGRWTSADPAGAVDGLNLYRMCRNNPVTFRDSNGLLTEMEILFLKFMVRDYRDLTGKDLGLIMHNIVRLNDDEAAELRSRIENMSPRSAASTFDMSTDPAPIHEWLARFQETRLEWQRPDDNAALPAPALTSGDDLPKAGNSKIPLPAITPELLMSQFPDMSDADRQALEYIADPENFSHVLHSDGTVLSVSENGPAAHFKNTYIPHTWTFKYNFKSPGEDYPYFASHVAQYQYVLAAVAGGWIGQMPVTLIRDNVINQATLNNTEGLKGEELKTAFLNNTPNGKSTAKILEAFNLEATSVKVEEIDGDANFYVNLKRK
;
A
#
# COMPACT_ATOMS: atom_id res chain seq x y z
N ASP A 1 -24.78 30.35 3.97
CA ASP A 1 -24.90 31.03 5.28
C ASP A 1 -25.53 30.04 6.26
N GLU A 2 -25.93 30.48 7.46
CA GLU A 2 -26.56 29.62 8.47
C GLU A 2 -27.88 28.99 7.98
N ASP A 3 -28.51 29.59 6.97
CA ASP A 3 -29.75 29.13 6.32
C ASP A 3 -29.49 28.23 5.09
N GLY A 4 -28.23 27.94 4.76
CA GLY A 4 -27.86 27.12 3.59
C GLY A 4 -27.92 27.84 2.25
N CYS A 5 -28.05 29.17 2.21
CA CYS A 5 -27.97 29.94 0.96
C CYS A 5 -26.51 30.11 0.47
N ILE A 6 -26.33 30.17 -0.85
CA ILE A 6 -25.02 30.38 -1.49
C ILE A 6 -24.52 31.80 -1.20
N ILE A 7 -23.30 31.90 -0.69
CA ILE A 7 -22.59 33.16 -0.44
C ILE A 7 -21.70 33.51 -1.63
N SER A 8 -20.85 32.57 -2.07
CA SER A 8 -19.97 32.71 -3.23
C SER A 8 -19.76 31.39 -3.97
N ALA A 9 -19.38 31.47 -5.25
CA ALA A 9 -18.92 30.34 -6.04
C ALA A 9 -17.63 30.69 -6.80
N GLU A 10 -16.72 29.72 -6.89
CA GLU A 10 -15.40 29.88 -7.49
C GLU A 10 -15.05 28.67 -8.35
N GLU A 11 -14.51 28.93 -9.53
CA GLU A 11 -13.89 27.92 -10.40
C GLU A 11 -12.43 28.26 -10.65
N TYR A 12 -11.63 27.24 -10.97
CA TYR A 12 -10.20 27.38 -11.16
C TYR A 12 -9.75 26.75 -12.48
N TYR A 13 -8.74 27.36 -13.10
CA TYR A 13 -7.88 26.71 -14.08
C TYR A 13 -7.12 25.52 -13.44
N PRO A 14 -6.61 24.56 -14.22
CA PRO A 14 -5.95 23.34 -13.72
C PRO A 14 -4.86 23.57 -12.67
N TYR A 15 -4.05 24.61 -12.86
CA TYR A 15 -2.95 24.97 -11.96
C TYR A 15 -3.36 26.00 -10.89
N GLY A 16 -4.65 26.27 -10.70
CA GLY A 16 -5.16 27.00 -9.54
C GLY A 16 -5.36 28.50 -9.67
N GLY A 17 -5.26 29.05 -10.89
CA GLY A 17 -5.73 30.41 -11.14
C GLY A 17 -7.25 30.45 -11.17
N THR A 18 -7.88 31.48 -10.59
CA THR A 18 -9.35 31.59 -10.59
C THR A 18 -9.87 31.90 -12.00
N SER A 19 -10.77 31.06 -12.52
CA SER A 19 -11.42 31.22 -13.84
C SER A 19 -12.78 31.89 -13.73
N LEU A 20 -13.51 31.62 -12.65
CA LEU A 20 -14.80 32.23 -12.35
C LEU A 20 -14.88 32.56 -10.86
N TRP A 21 -15.43 33.72 -10.54
CA TRP A 21 -15.67 34.17 -9.17
C TRP A 21 -16.99 34.93 -9.13
N THR A 22 -17.91 34.49 -8.29
CA THR A 22 -19.21 35.16 -8.08
C THR A 22 -19.57 35.16 -6.59
N GLY A 23 -20.19 36.24 -6.13
CA GLY A 23 -20.58 36.43 -4.73
C GLY A 23 -21.89 37.22 -4.61
N ARG A 24 -22.63 37.00 -3.52
CA ARG A 24 -23.92 37.68 -3.25
C ARG A 24 -23.74 39.16 -2.86
N GLY A 25 -22.55 39.55 -2.39
CA GLY A 25 -22.14 40.93 -2.11
C GLY A 25 -20.60 41.05 -2.04
N GLU A 26 -20.06 42.24 -2.30
CA GLU A 26 -18.61 42.50 -2.33
C GLU A 26 -17.94 42.19 -0.97
N THR A 27 -18.56 42.62 0.13
CA THR A 27 -17.98 42.48 1.48
C THR A 27 -17.84 41.03 1.94
N GLU A 28 -18.80 40.16 1.59
CA GLU A 28 -18.78 38.73 1.98
C GLU A 28 -17.84 37.90 1.09
N ALA A 29 -17.56 38.38 -0.12
CA ALA A 29 -16.58 37.76 -1.03
C ALA A 29 -15.14 38.06 -0.56
N ASP A 30 -14.91 39.24 0.02
CA ASP A 30 -13.59 39.67 0.50
C ASP A 30 -13.09 38.86 1.72
N ASP A 31 -14.00 38.26 2.49
CA ASP A 31 -13.65 37.44 3.66
C ASP A 31 -13.14 36.01 3.29
N LYS A 32 -13.21 35.61 2.01
CA LYS A 32 -12.77 34.27 1.56
C LYS A 32 -11.27 34.23 1.22
N THR A 33 -10.48 33.71 2.16
CA THR A 33 -9.03 33.55 2.05
C THR A 33 -8.59 32.17 1.59
N VAL A 34 -9.32 31.10 1.96
CA VAL A 34 -9.04 29.72 1.53
C VAL A 34 -9.70 29.43 0.19
N ARG A 35 -8.90 29.01 -0.80
CA ARG A 35 -9.32 28.85 -2.20
C ARG A 35 -8.82 27.52 -2.80
N TYR A 36 -7.97 27.57 -3.84
CA TYR A 36 -7.46 26.39 -4.54
C TYR A 36 -6.74 25.41 -3.62
N SER A 37 -7.01 24.11 -3.81
CA SER A 37 -6.46 23.01 -3.00
C SER A 37 -6.62 23.20 -1.48
N GLY A 38 -7.64 23.94 -1.04
CA GLY A 38 -7.89 24.21 0.38
C GLY A 38 -6.76 24.99 1.04
N LYS A 39 -6.01 25.77 0.25
CA LYS A 39 -4.91 26.61 0.72
C LYS A 39 -5.30 28.07 0.68
N GLU A 40 -4.72 28.83 1.60
CA GLU A 40 -4.89 30.27 1.65
C GLU A 40 -4.18 30.90 0.46
N GLN A 41 -4.90 31.77 -0.26
CA GLN A 41 -4.32 32.67 -1.25
C GLN A 41 -4.04 34.01 -0.57
N ASP A 42 -2.78 34.42 -0.53
CA ASP A 42 -2.42 35.71 0.04
C ASP A 42 -2.67 36.87 -0.94
N ALA A 43 -2.51 38.10 -0.46
CA ALA A 43 -2.70 39.31 -1.26
C ALA A 43 -1.71 39.43 -2.44
N THR A 44 -0.64 38.63 -2.47
CA THR A 44 0.31 38.58 -3.59
C THR A 44 -0.17 37.65 -4.71
N GLY A 45 -1.26 36.90 -4.47
CA GLY A 45 -1.81 35.89 -5.36
C GLY A 45 -1.14 34.53 -5.22
N LEU A 46 -0.16 34.39 -4.34
CA LEU A 46 0.51 33.12 -4.05
C LEU A 46 -0.35 32.28 -3.12
N TYR A 47 -0.25 30.96 -3.27
CA TYR A 47 -0.86 30.03 -2.33
C TYR A 47 0.14 29.57 -1.29
N TYR A 48 -0.20 29.73 -0.02
CA TYR A 48 0.60 29.21 1.09
C TYR A 48 0.24 27.75 1.37
N TYR A 49 1.13 26.82 1.00
CA TYR A 49 0.90 25.39 1.22
C TYR A 49 1.41 24.91 2.58
N GLY A 50 2.23 25.71 3.27
CA GLY A 50 2.91 25.37 4.51
C GLY A 50 4.42 25.53 4.34
N TYR A 51 5.06 24.59 3.66
CA TYR A 51 6.51 24.62 3.45
C TYR A 51 6.95 25.45 2.25
N ARG A 52 6.05 25.62 1.28
CA ARG A 52 6.32 26.38 0.06
C ARG A 52 5.14 27.28 -0.28
N TYR A 53 5.47 28.37 -0.95
CA TYR A 53 4.50 29.16 -1.69
C TYR A 53 4.41 28.63 -3.12
N TYR A 54 3.19 28.58 -3.65
CA TYR A 54 2.89 28.08 -4.98
C TYR A 54 2.43 29.21 -5.92
N GLN A 55 2.91 29.20 -7.16
CA GLN A 55 2.55 30.16 -8.21
C GLN A 55 1.51 29.56 -9.16
N PRO A 56 0.21 29.86 -9.00
CA PRO A 56 -0.83 29.27 -9.81
C PRO A 56 -0.75 29.68 -11.29
N TRP A 57 -0.29 30.90 -11.58
CA TRP A 57 -0.11 31.39 -12.96
C TRP A 57 1.07 30.75 -13.69
N ALA A 58 2.07 30.24 -12.97
CA ALA A 58 3.27 29.62 -13.54
C ALA A 58 3.26 28.09 -13.44
N GLY A 59 2.32 27.52 -12.69
CA GLY A 59 2.18 26.08 -12.48
C GLY A 59 3.37 25.44 -11.77
N ARG A 60 4.02 26.17 -10.85
CA ARG A 60 5.24 25.70 -10.17
C ARG A 60 5.41 26.32 -8.78
N TRP A 61 6.31 25.73 -8.02
CA TRP A 61 6.70 26.25 -6.71
C TRP A 61 7.57 27.50 -6.81
N THR A 62 7.42 28.42 -5.86
CA THR A 62 8.26 29.64 -5.74
C THR A 62 9.68 29.35 -5.29
N SER A 63 9.85 28.29 -4.52
CA SER A 63 11.11 27.80 -3.99
C SER A 63 11.29 26.34 -4.37
N ALA A 64 12.55 25.91 -4.43
CA ALA A 64 12.88 24.51 -4.55
C ALA A 64 12.24 23.73 -3.40
N ASP A 65 11.79 22.50 -3.66
CA ASP A 65 11.27 21.58 -2.66
C ASP A 65 12.20 21.47 -1.45
N PRO A 66 11.78 21.92 -0.25
CA PRO A 66 12.60 21.77 0.94
C PRO A 66 12.74 20.31 1.37
N ALA A 67 11.91 19.39 0.85
CA ALA A 67 12.13 17.95 0.99
C ALA A 67 13.16 17.40 -0.02
N GLY A 68 13.65 18.21 -0.97
CA GLY A 68 14.61 17.81 -2.00
C GLY A 68 13.96 16.98 -3.10
N ALA A 69 14.71 16.08 -3.75
CA ALA A 69 14.24 15.34 -4.93
C ALA A 69 13.26 14.18 -4.61
N VAL A 70 12.49 14.28 -3.51
CA VAL A 70 11.52 13.27 -3.08
C VAL A 70 10.38 13.08 -4.10
N ASP A 71 10.03 14.14 -4.83
CA ASP A 71 9.14 14.11 -6.00
C ASP A 71 9.89 14.13 -7.33
N GLY A 72 11.13 13.61 -7.37
CA GLY A 72 12.01 13.66 -8.54
C GLY A 72 12.87 14.92 -8.62
N LEU A 73 13.80 14.94 -9.59
CA LEU A 73 14.89 15.93 -9.67
C LEU A 73 14.44 17.38 -9.92
N ASN A 74 13.23 17.56 -10.45
CA ASN A 74 12.69 18.90 -10.66
C ASN A 74 12.03 19.41 -9.38
N LEU A 75 12.81 20.08 -8.55
CA LEU A 75 12.39 20.61 -7.23
C LEU A 75 11.31 21.69 -7.30
N TYR A 76 11.00 22.18 -8.49
CA TYR A 76 9.98 23.21 -8.71
C TYR A 76 8.70 22.63 -9.30
N ARG A 77 8.68 21.32 -9.60
CA ARG A 77 7.55 20.64 -10.22
C ARG A 77 6.39 20.57 -9.25
N MET A 78 5.24 21.09 -9.68
CA MET A 78 3.98 20.94 -8.94
C MET A 78 3.34 19.61 -9.30
N CYS A 79 3.08 18.75 -8.32
CA CYS A 79 2.22 17.58 -8.48
C CYS A 79 2.58 16.71 -9.70
N ARG A 80 3.87 16.48 -9.96
CA ARG A 80 4.36 15.76 -11.16
C ARG A 80 3.86 16.32 -12.52
N ASN A 81 3.50 17.60 -12.59
CA ASN A 81 2.82 18.27 -13.70
C ASN A 81 1.39 17.76 -13.98
N ASN A 82 0.72 17.20 -12.96
CA ASN A 82 -0.68 16.79 -13.02
C ASN A 82 -1.46 17.24 -11.77
N PRO A 83 -1.73 18.55 -11.63
CA PRO A 83 -2.38 19.16 -10.47
C PRO A 83 -3.91 19.01 -10.45
N VAL A 84 -4.50 18.52 -11.55
CA VAL A 84 -5.93 18.17 -11.59
C VAL A 84 -6.17 16.88 -10.80
N THR A 85 -5.19 15.96 -10.83
CA THR A 85 -5.26 14.65 -10.16
C THR A 85 -4.54 14.61 -8.82
N PHE A 86 -3.32 15.13 -8.75
CA PHE A 86 -2.52 15.08 -7.52
C PHE A 86 -2.66 16.37 -6.72
N ARG A 87 -2.64 16.23 -5.41
CA ARG A 87 -2.71 17.35 -4.48
C ARG A 87 -1.53 17.28 -3.52
N ASP A 88 -0.73 18.34 -3.51
CA ASP A 88 0.32 18.50 -2.51
C ASP A 88 -0.31 19.01 -1.21
N SER A 89 -0.20 18.23 -0.14
CA SER A 89 -0.90 18.50 1.12
C SER A 89 -0.24 19.62 1.93
N ASN A 90 1.06 19.83 1.80
CA ASN A 90 1.83 20.77 2.63
C ASN A 90 2.94 21.50 1.86
N GLY A 91 3.05 21.26 0.56
CA GLY A 91 4.10 21.77 -0.29
C GLY A 91 5.36 20.93 -0.23
N LEU A 92 5.28 19.62 -0.02
CA LEU A 92 6.42 18.69 0.04
C LEU A 92 6.19 17.35 -0.67
N LEU A 93 5.03 17.11 -1.28
CA LEU A 93 4.60 15.83 -1.86
C LEU A 93 4.73 14.62 -0.89
N THR A 94 3.61 14.13 -0.36
CA THR A 94 3.60 13.34 0.89
C THR A 94 2.99 11.94 0.84
N GLU A 95 3.64 11.04 1.60
CA GLU A 95 3.35 9.67 2.07
C GLU A 95 2.80 8.61 1.11
N MET A 96 1.72 8.80 0.37
CA MET A 96 1.11 7.71 -0.42
C MET A 96 2.01 7.24 -1.58
N GLU A 97 2.68 8.18 -2.26
CA GLU A 97 3.66 7.86 -3.32
C GLU A 97 4.98 7.35 -2.74
N ILE A 98 5.35 7.76 -1.53
CA ILE A 98 6.48 7.21 -0.77
C ILE A 98 6.18 5.77 -0.35
N LEU A 99 4.94 5.49 0.05
CA LEU A 99 4.47 4.18 0.46
C LEU A 99 4.47 3.22 -0.73
N PHE A 100 3.92 3.65 -1.86
CA PHE A 100 3.91 2.88 -3.10
C PHE A 100 5.33 2.60 -3.62
N LEU A 101 6.24 3.58 -3.54
CA LEU A 101 7.64 3.40 -3.91
C LEU A 101 8.40 2.51 -2.91
N LYS A 102 8.19 2.65 -1.60
CA LYS A 102 8.74 1.75 -0.56
C LYS A 102 8.28 0.30 -0.77
N PHE A 103 7.00 0.10 -1.11
CA PHE A 103 6.46 -1.23 -1.41
C PHE A 103 7.09 -1.83 -2.66
N MET A 104 7.19 -1.10 -3.77
CA MET A 104 7.83 -1.61 -4.99
C MET A 104 9.31 -1.94 -4.79
N VAL A 105 10.02 -1.13 -4.00
CA VAL A 105 11.45 -1.33 -3.71
C VAL A 105 11.69 -2.54 -2.81
N ARG A 106 10.91 -2.70 -1.74
CA ARG A 106 11.01 -3.85 -0.82
C ARG A 106 10.55 -5.13 -1.48
N ASP A 107 9.46 -5.09 -2.24
CA ASP A 107 9.00 -6.23 -3.02
C ASP A 107 10.09 -6.69 -3.97
N TYR A 108 10.73 -5.78 -4.72
CA TYR A 108 11.82 -6.15 -5.61
C TYR A 108 13.06 -6.66 -4.87
N ARG A 109 13.40 -6.12 -3.68
CA ARG A 109 14.49 -6.62 -2.85
C ARG A 109 14.21 -8.04 -2.36
N ASP A 110 13.03 -8.27 -1.80
CA ASP A 110 12.58 -9.56 -1.29
C ASP A 110 12.48 -10.60 -2.43
N LEU A 111 12.09 -10.14 -3.62
CA LEU A 111 12.01 -10.94 -4.84
C LEU A 111 13.43 -11.26 -5.39
N THR A 112 14.30 -10.28 -5.55
CA THR A 112 15.53 -10.46 -6.36
C THR A 112 16.81 -10.62 -5.55
N GLY A 113 16.77 -10.37 -4.24
CA GLY A 113 17.95 -10.28 -3.39
C GLY A 113 18.90 -9.14 -3.77
N LYS A 114 18.51 -8.24 -4.69
CA LYS A 114 19.32 -7.13 -5.18
C LYS A 114 19.00 -5.83 -4.45
N ASP A 115 20.05 -5.06 -4.19
CA ASP A 115 19.97 -3.75 -3.53
C ASP A 115 19.35 -2.66 -4.44
N LEU A 116 18.77 -1.65 -3.79
CA LEU A 116 18.01 -0.49 -4.29
C LEU A 116 18.56 0.20 -5.56
N GLY A 117 19.86 0.09 -5.84
CA GLY A 117 20.54 0.85 -6.89
C GLY A 117 19.97 0.58 -8.28
N LEU A 118 19.61 -0.66 -8.57
CA LEU A 118 19.14 -1.05 -9.91
C LEU A 118 17.71 -0.56 -10.22
N ILE A 119 16.92 -0.25 -9.18
CA ILE A 119 15.53 0.21 -9.28
C ILE A 119 15.47 1.72 -9.48
N MET A 120 16.31 2.46 -8.75
CA MET A 120 16.33 3.93 -8.78
C MET A 120 16.68 4.47 -10.18
N HIS A 121 17.55 3.77 -10.91
CA HIS A 121 17.90 4.08 -12.30
C HIS A 121 16.73 3.87 -13.28
N ASN A 122 15.89 2.85 -13.07
CA ASN A 122 14.95 2.39 -14.10
C ASN A 122 13.50 2.86 -13.90
N ILE A 123 13.08 3.20 -12.67
CA ILE A 123 11.71 3.66 -12.38
C ILE A 123 11.63 5.18 -12.16
N VAL A 124 12.65 5.78 -11.54
CA VAL A 124 12.65 7.20 -11.13
C VAL A 124 13.67 8.03 -11.91
N ARG A 125 14.51 7.39 -12.74
CA ARG A 125 15.65 7.98 -13.48
C ARG A 125 16.66 8.70 -12.56
N LEU A 126 16.85 8.19 -11.35
CA LEU A 126 17.91 8.66 -10.46
C LEU A 126 19.22 7.94 -10.81
N ASN A 127 20.32 8.67 -10.88
CA ASN A 127 21.65 8.09 -11.12
C ASN A 127 22.18 7.37 -9.87
N ASP A 128 23.28 6.63 -10.03
CA ASP A 128 23.83 5.77 -8.97
C ASP A 128 24.28 6.56 -7.73
N ASP A 129 24.71 7.81 -7.90
CA ASP A 129 25.12 8.72 -6.83
C ASP A 129 23.90 9.22 -6.03
N GLU A 130 22.82 9.61 -6.73
CA GLU A 130 21.54 10.01 -6.13
C GLU A 130 20.89 8.87 -5.33
N ALA A 131 21.10 7.63 -5.78
CA ALA A 131 20.67 6.43 -5.07
C ALA A 131 21.48 6.15 -3.81
N ALA A 132 22.78 6.41 -3.84
CA ALA A 132 23.66 6.23 -2.68
C ALA A 132 23.37 7.25 -1.57
N GLU A 133 23.06 8.50 -1.92
CA GLU A 133 22.74 9.54 -0.95
C GLU A 133 21.39 9.31 -0.25
N LEU A 134 20.37 8.84 -0.99
CA LEU A 134 19.07 8.48 -0.40
C LEU A 134 19.20 7.30 0.57
N ARG A 135 20.00 6.28 0.24
CA ARG A 135 20.32 5.15 1.13
C ARG A 135 20.91 5.62 2.45
N SER A 136 21.96 6.45 2.37
CA SER A 136 22.62 7.01 3.56
C SER A 136 21.67 7.83 4.45
N ARG A 137 20.68 8.53 3.86
CA ARG A 137 19.70 9.32 4.62
C ARG A 137 18.62 8.49 5.29
N ILE A 138 18.16 7.40 4.66
CA ILE A 138 17.19 6.47 5.25
C ILE A 138 17.79 5.75 6.46
N GLU A 139 19.04 5.29 6.35
CA GLU A 139 19.76 4.59 7.42
C GLU A 139 20.04 5.49 8.64
N ASN A 140 20.07 6.82 8.46
CA ASN A 140 20.37 7.79 9.51
C ASN A 140 19.13 8.45 10.15
N MET A 141 17.91 8.10 9.73
CA MET A 141 16.68 8.57 10.38
C MET A 141 16.40 7.72 11.64
N SER A 142 16.92 8.15 12.80
CA SER A 142 16.56 7.56 14.09
C SER A 142 15.10 7.84 14.46
N PRO A 143 14.37 6.90 15.09
CA PRO A 143 12.98 7.09 15.48
C PRO A 143 12.89 7.98 16.73
N ARG A 144 12.26 9.16 16.64
CA ARG A 144 11.31 9.67 17.66
C ARG A 144 10.70 11.05 17.40
N SER A 145 9.45 11.12 17.85
CA SER A 145 8.66 12.25 18.39
C SER A 145 8.30 13.42 17.48
N ALA A 146 7.04 13.48 17.02
CA ALA A 146 5.97 14.21 17.71
C ALA A 146 4.68 14.12 16.90
N ALA A 147 3.56 14.12 17.62
CA ALA A 147 2.21 13.91 17.14
C ALA A 147 1.70 14.99 16.17
N SER A 148 0.90 14.55 15.18
CA SER A 148 -0.42 15.15 14.94
C SER A 148 -1.32 14.13 14.23
N THR A 149 -2.43 13.82 14.86
CA THR A 149 -3.55 13.00 14.39
C THR A 149 -4.02 13.39 12.98
N PHE A 150 -4.15 12.42 12.08
CA PHE A 150 -4.96 12.57 10.86
C PHE A 150 -6.07 11.53 10.87
N ASP A 151 -7.31 12.00 10.90
CA ASP A 151 -8.54 11.22 10.91
C ASP A 151 -8.85 10.67 9.50
N MET A 152 -9.26 9.41 9.43
CA MET A 152 -9.36 8.59 8.22
C MET A 152 -10.83 8.25 7.92
N SER A 153 -11.72 9.23 8.06
CA SER A 153 -13.17 9.01 8.02
C SER A 153 -13.87 9.32 6.68
N THR A 154 -13.16 9.68 5.60
CA THR A 154 -13.80 9.80 4.28
C THR A 154 -13.00 9.22 3.13
N ASP A 155 -13.75 8.47 2.35
CA ASP A 155 -13.44 7.51 1.30
C ASP A 155 -14.10 8.03 -0.01
N PRO A 156 -13.96 7.46 -1.22
CA PRO A 156 -12.82 6.89 -1.97
C PRO A 156 -12.94 6.98 -3.53
N ALA A 157 -11.92 6.49 -4.24
CA ALA A 157 -12.01 5.85 -5.58
C ALA A 157 -12.18 6.73 -6.86
N PRO A 158 -11.85 6.18 -8.08
CA PRO A 158 -11.23 4.89 -8.38
C PRO A 158 -9.91 4.98 -9.21
N ILE A 159 -8.96 4.12 -8.81
CA ILE A 159 -7.59 3.96 -9.32
C ILE A 159 -7.49 2.99 -10.53
N HIS A 160 -8.56 2.27 -10.88
CA HIS A 160 -8.45 1.17 -11.87
C HIS A 160 -8.44 1.58 -13.35
N GLU A 161 -8.94 2.74 -13.74
CA GLU A 161 -8.93 3.13 -15.17
C GLU A 161 -7.51 3.34 -15.72
N TRP A 162 -6.54 3.60 -14.84
CA TRP A 162 -5.16 3.89 -15.21
C TRP A 162 -4.30 2.63 -15.46
N LEU A 163 -4.63 1.51 -14.82
CA LEU A 163 -3.92 0.23 -14.97
C LEU A 163 -4.11 -0.39 -16.38
N ALA A 164 -5.26 -0.17 -17.03
CA ALA A 164 -5.59 -0.75 -18.33
C ALA A 164 -4.81 -0.16 -19.52
N ARG A 165 -4.32 1.09 -19.44
CA ARG A 165 -3.57 1.75 -20.55
C ARG A 165 -2.08 1.44 -20.59
N PHE A 166 -1.53 0.84 -19.54
CA PHE A 166 -0.08 0.61 -19.43
C PHE A 166 0.41 -0.64 -20.19
N GLN A 167 -0.50 -1.51 -20.64
CA GLN A 167 -0.14 -2.78 -21.30
C GLN A 167 0.18 -2.64 -22.82
N GLU A 168 -0.16 -1.54 -23.49
CA GLU A 168 -0.07 -1.44 -24.96
C GLU A 168 1.29 -0.95 -25.52
N THR A 169 2.27 -0.58 -24.68
CA THR A 169 3.60 -0.12 -25.15
C THR A 169 4.69 -1.10 -24.78
N ARG A 170 4.63 -2.31 -25.34
CA ARG A 170 5.69 -3.31 -25.20
C ARG A 170 6.02 -3.97 -26.53
N LEU A 171 6.51 -3.19 -27.50
CA LEU A 171 7.17 -3.72 -28.68
C LEU A 171 8.44 -2.93 -28.98
N GLU A 172 9.50 -3.71 -29.22
CA GLU A 172 10.81 -3.35 -29.76
C GLU A 172 11.81 -2.68 -28.80
N TRP A 173 12.73 -3.48 -28.23
CA TRP A 173 14.16 -3.13 -28.12
C TRP A 173 15.00 -4.42 -28.00
N GLN A 174 15.95 -4.61 -28.92
CA GLN A 174 16.81 -5.79 -29.07
C GLN A 174 18.07 -5.73 -28.17
N ARG A 175 18.60 -6.92 -27.80
CA ARG A 175 19.87 -7.13 -27.06
C ARG A 175 21.12 -6.86 -27.91
N PRO A 176 22.27 -6.63 -27.25
CA PRO A 176 23.56 -7.13 -27.72
C PRO A 176 24.19 -8.17 -26.77
N ASP A 177 24.80 -9.19 -27.37
CA ASP A 177 25.62 -10.25 -26.74
C ASP A 177 27.09 -9.78 -26.53
N ASP A 178 27.79 -10.28 -25.50
CA ASP A 178 28.98 -11.16 -25.65
C ASP A 178 29.72 -11.54 -24.34
N ASN A 179 29.99 -12.85 -24.27
CA ASN A 179 30.78 -13.73 -23.38
C ASN A 179 31.98 -13.22 -22.53
N ALA A 180 32.08 -13.76 -21.29
CA ALA A 180 33.25 -14.53 -20.79
C ALA A 180 32.92 -15.28 -19.48
N ALA A 181 33.26 -16.57 -19.40
CA ALA A 181 33.04 -17.46 -18.25
C ALA A 181 34.38 -17.95 -17.67
N LEU A 182 34.48 -18.18 -16.34
CA LEU A 182 35.40 -19.15 -15.71
C LEU A 182 34.90 -19.56 -14.28
N PRO A 183 35.34 -20.71 -13.72
CA PRO A 183 34.53 -21.63 -12.89
C PRO A 183 34.76 -21.59 -11.36
N ALA A 184 33.91 -22.33 -10.63
CA ALA A 184 33.87 -22.47 -9.17
C ALA A 184 34.86 -23.51 -8.59
N PRO A 185 35.09 -23.49 -7.27
CA PRO A 185 35.26 -24.71 -6.47
C PRO A 185 34.25 -24.82 -5.31
N ALA A 186 33.86 -26.06 -5.04
CA ALA A 186 32.87 -26.50 -4.06
C ALA A 186 33.41 -26.58 -2.63
N LEU A 187 32.53 -26.47 -1.63
CA LEU A 187 32.42 -27.37 -0.48
C LEU A 187 31.08 -27.16 0.27
N THR A 188 30.44 -28.29 0.53
CA THR A 188 29.23 -28.60 1.33
C THR A 188 29.37 -28.13 2.79
N SER A 189 28.37 -27.90 3.63
CA SER A 189 27.03 -28.49 3.80
C SER A 189 26.20 -27.59 4.73
N GLY A 190 24.93 -27.38 4.40
CA GLY A 190 23.91 -26.74 5.23
C GLY A 190 22.53 -26.92 4.62
N ASP A 191 22.36 -28.05 3.93
CA ASP A 191 21.10 -28.50 3.33
C ASP A 191 20.10 -28.70 4.47
N ASP A 192 19.15 -27.77 4.58
CA ASP A 192 17.72 -28.02 4.84
C ASP A 192 16.95 -26.71 5.18
N LEU A 193 17.28 -25.61 4.50
CA LEU A 193 16.36 -24.48 4.37
C LEU A 193 16.27 -24.08 2.89
N PRO A 194 15.09 -24.10 2.26
CA PRO A 194 14.96 -23.65 0.88
C PRO A 194 15.36 -22.17 0.83
N LYS A 195 16.45 -21.87 0.12
CA LYS A 195 16.81 -20.51 -0.30
C LYS A 195 15.59 -19.93 -1.02
N ALA A 196 15.19 -18.71 -0.65
CA ALA A 196 14.07 -17.98 -1.24
C ALA A 196 14.28 -17.82 -2.76
N GLY A 197 13.86 -18.84 -3.50
CA GLY A 197 13.79 -18.83 -4.95
C GLY A 197 12.58 -18.00 -5.32
N ASN A 198 12.77 -17.14 -6.31
CA ASN A 198 11.77 -16.19 -6.75
C ASN A 198 11.06 -16.64 -8.03
N SER A 199 11.06 -17.94 -8.25
CA SER A 199 10.36 -18.59 -9.34
C SER A 199 8.87 -18.58 -9.04
N LYS A 200 8.10 -17.89 -9.87
CA LYS A 200 6.66 -18.13 -9.96
C LYS A 200 6.45 -19.63 -10.17
N ILE A 201 5.53 -20.21 -9.41
CA ILE A 201 5.11 -21.59 -9.64
C ILE A 201 3.75 -21.62 -10.33
N PRO A 202 3.47 -22.63 -11.17
CA PRO A 202 2.15 -22.79 -11.77
C PRO A 202 1.08 -22.84 -10.67
N LEU A 203 -0.05 -22.16 -10.89
CA LEU A 203 -1.15 -22.19 -9.94
C LEU A 203 -1.76 -23.60 -9.92
N PRO A 204 -1.98 -24.18 -8.73
CA PRO A 204 -2.72 -25.43 -8.63
C PRO A 204 -4.19 -25.23 -8.99
N ALA A 205 -4.83 -26.27 -9.51
CA ALA A 205 -6.28 -26.26 -9.73
C ALA A 205 -7.01 -26.29 -8.38
N ILE A 206 -7.78 -25.25 -8.08
CA ILE A 206 -8.61 -25.17 -6.88
C ILE A 206 -10.06 -25.46 -7.28
N THR A 207 -10.60 -26.59 -6.84
CA THR A 207 -12.00 -26.93 -7.12
C THR A 207 -12.93 -26.39 -6.02
N PRO A 208 -14.21 -26.13 -6.33
CA PRO A 208 -15.20 -25.76 -5.31
C PRO A 208 -15.29 -26.79 -4.17
N GLU A 209 -15.24 -28.09 -4.48
CA GLU A 209 -15.29 -29.16 -3.48
C GLU A 209 -14.11 -29.08 -2.51
N LEU A 210 -12.91 -28.74 -3.02
CA LEU A 210 -11.75 -28.56 -2.18
C LEU A 210 -11.93 -27.36 -1.23
N LEU A 211 -12.40 -26.22 -1.73
CA LEU A 211 -12.67 -25.05 -0.88
C LEU A 211 -13.71 -25.37 0.21
N MET A 212 -14.80 -26.03 -0.18
CA MET A 212 -15.84 -26.45 0.76
C MET A 212 -15.35 -27.48 1.79
N SER A 213 -14.43 -28.37 1.40
CA SER A 213 -13.83 -29.32 2.35
C SER A 213 -12.97 -28.63 3.42
N GLN A 214 -12.33 -27.51 3.06
CA GLN A 214 -11.49 -26.74 3.99
C GLN A 214 -12.31 -25.83 4.88
N PHE A 215 -13.46 -25.36 4.40
CA PHE A 215 -14.32 -24.42 5.09
C PHE A 215 -15.79 -24.93 5.06
N PRO A 216 -16.12 -25.95 5.87
CA PRO A 216 -17.41 -26.64 5.78
C PRO A 216 -18.60 -25.78 6.25
N ASP A 217 -18.37 -24.80 7.12
CA ASP A 217 -19.41 -23.97 7.75
C ASP A 217 -19.68 -22.65 6.98
N MET A 218 -19.27 -22.57 5.70
CA MET A 218 -19.46 -21.37 4.88
C MET A 218 -20.92 -21.13 4.52
N SER A 219 -21.34 -19.86 4.55
CA SER A 219 -22.62 -19.44 3.98
C SER A 219 -22.58 -19.46 2.43
N ASP A 220 -23.75 -19.42 1.79
CA ASP A 220 -23.81 -19.31 0.32
C ASP A 220 -23.18 -18.01 -0.18
N ALA A 221 -23.25 -16.92 0.60
CA ALA A 221 -22.59 -15.66 0.26
C ALA A 221 -21.05 -15.79 0.31
N ASP A 222 -20.53 -16.50 1.32
CA ASP A 222 -19.09 -16.75 1.42
C ASP A 222 -18.62 -17.63 0.25
N ARG A 223 -19.42 -18.63 -0.14
CA ARG A 223 -19.13 -19.49 -1.31
C ARG A 223 -19.07 -18.67 -2.60
N GLN A 224 -20.07 -17.84 -2.85
CA GLN A 224 -20.11 -16.95 -4.03
C GLN A 224 -18.91 -16.00 -4.04
N ALA A 225 -18.48 -15.49 -2.88
CA ALA A 225 -17.30 -14.65 -2.80
C ALA A 225 -16.01 -15.41 -3.18
N LEU A 226 -15.85 -16.66 -2.76
CA LEU A 226 -14.71 -17.48 -3.16
C LEU A 226 -14.75 -17.86 -4.63
N GLU A 227 -15.93 -18.15 -5.19
CA GLU A 227 -16.11 -18.39 -6.63
C GLU A 227 -15.75 -17.14 -7.43
N TYR A 228 -16.19 -15.95 -6.98
CA TYR A 228 -15.81 -14.66 -7.58
C TYR A 228 -14.28 -14.45 -7.56
N ILE A 229 -13.61 -14.79 -6.45
CA ILE A 229 -12.15 -14.66 -6.35
C ILE A 229 -11.44 -15.70 -7.22
N ALA A 230 -11.99 -16.90 -7.39
CA ALA A 230 -11.37 -17.95 -8.20
C ALA A 230 -11.46 -17.70 -9.72
N ASP A 231 -12.37 -16.83 -10.14
CA ASP A 231 -12.62 -16.52 -11.55
C ASP A 231 -11.49 -15.62 -12.12
N PRO A 232 -10.75 -16.08 -13.15
CA PRO A 232 -9.68 -15.30 -13.76
C PRO A 232 -10.15 -14.01 -14.45
N GLU A 233 -11.45 -13.85 -14.74
CA GLU A 233 -12.00 -12.58 -15.21
C GLU A 233 -12.11 -11.53 -14.10
N ASN A 234 -12.15 -11.95 -12.84
CA ASN A 234 -12.31 -11.07 -11.68
C ASN A 234 -11.02 -10.87 -10.90
N PHE A 235 -10.12 -11.87 -10.90
CA PHE A 235 -8.88 -11.84 -10.14
C PHE A 235 -7.72 -12.49 -10.88
N SER A 236 -6.53 -11.90 -10.76
CA SER A 236 -5.27 -12.58 -11.05
C SER A 236 -4.54 -12.99 -9.79
N HIS A 237 -3.88 -14.14 -9.87
CA HIS A 237 -3.09 -14.71 -8.78
C HIS A 237 -1.68 -15.04 -9.24
N VAL A 238 -0.72 -14.81 -8.36
CA VAL A 238 0.67 -15.25 -8.52
C VAL A 238 1.10 -15.90 -7.23
N LEU A 239 1.58 -17.14 -7.32
CA LEU A 239 2.19 -17.86 -6.21
C LEU A 239 3.70 -17.96 -6.43
N HIS A 240 4.45 -17.58 -5.41
CA HIS A 240 5.91 -17.62 -5.36
C HIS A 240 6.37 -18.84 -4.56
N SER A 241 7.58 -19.34 -4.85
CA SER A 241 8.15 -20.51 -4.16
C SER A 241 8.47 -20.31 -2.67
N ASP A 242 8.46 -19.08 -2.17
CA ASP A 242 8.56 -18.77 -0.74
C ASP A 242 7.22 -18.86 0.01
N GLY A 243 6.13 -19.23 -0.68
CA GLY A 243 4.77 -19.26 -0.13
C GLY A 243 4.05 -17.92 -0.20
N THR A 244 4.65 -16.89 -0.81
CA THR A 244 3.98 -15.60 -1.03
C THR A 244 2.95 -15.73 -2.15
N VAL A 245 1.72 -15.30 -1.86
CA VAL A 245 0.62 -15.19 -2.82
C VAL A 245 0.29 -13.71 -3.02
N LEU A 246 0.29 -13.28 -4.28
CA LEU A 246 -0.24 -12.00 -4.71
C LEU A 246 -1.57 -12.24 -5.42
N SER A 247 -2.64 -11.61 -4.95
CA SER A 247 -3.94 -11.56 -5.60
C SER A 247 -4.29 -10.13 -5.96
N VAL A 248 -4.72 -9.89 -7.20
CA VAL A 248 -5.10 -8.56 -7.69
C VAL A 248 -6.50 -8.66 -8.32
N SER A 249 -7.38 -7.73 -7.95
CA SER A 249 -8.70 -7.60 -8.57
C SER A 249 -8.52 -7.02 -9.98
N GLU A 250 -9.11 -7.68 -10.98
CA GLU A 250 -9.11 -7.25 -12.38
C GLU A 250 -10.25 -6.27 -12.69
N ASN A 251 -11.34 -6.37 -11.92
CA ASN A 251 -12.52 -5.51 -12.01
C ASN A 251 -12.62 -4.58 -10.78
N GLY A 252 -13.09 -3.33 -10.94
CA GLY A 252 -13.37 -2.40 -9.80
C GLY A 252 -12.48 -1.16 -9.72
N PRO A 253 -12.02 -0.72 -8.52
CA PRO A 253 -10.75 -0.01 -8.23
C PRO A 253 -9.69 -0.83 -7.44
N ALA A 254 -8.40 -0.47 -7.58
CA ALA A 254 -7.20 -1.20 -7.11
C ALA A 254 -7.39 -1.93 -5.79
N ALA A 255 -7.65 -3.24 -5.83
CA ALA A 255 -7.59 -4.12 -4.68
C ALA A 255 -6.43 -5.11 -4.86
N HIS A 256 -5.53 -5.12 -3.89
CA HIS A 256 -4.31 -5.92 -3.93
C HIS A 256 -4.07 -6.59 -2.57
N PHE A 257 -3.76 -7.87 -2.62
CA PHE A 257 -3.56 -8.71 -1.45
C PHE A 257 -2.26 -9.47 -1.61
N LYS A 258 -1.31 -9.22 -0.72
CA LYS A 258 -0.01 -9.87 -0.70
C LYS A 258 0.25 -10.44 0.68
N ASN A 259 0.23 -11.77 0.77
CA ASN A 259 0.40 -12.49 2.02
C ASN A 259 1.29 -13.71 1.78
N THR A 260 2.07 -14.08 2.78
CA THR A 260 2.93 -15.26 2.76
C THR A 260 2.31 -16.33 3.64
N TYR A 261 2.11 -17.52 3.08
CA TYR A 261 1.55 -18.66 3.78
C TYR A 261 2.58 -19.80 3.76
N ILE A 262 3.14 -20.08 4.93
CA ILE A 262 3.95 -21.27 5.17
C ILE A 262 3.34 -22.05 6.34
N PRO A 263 3.68 -23.34 6.51
CA PRO A 263 3.24 -24.10 7.67
C PRO A 263 3.55 -23.33 8.96
N HIS A 264 2.58 -23.32 9.89
CA HIS A 264 2.68 -22.69 11.21
C HIS A 264 2.74 -21.16 11.27
N THR A 265 3.17 -20.47 10.22
CA THR A 265 3.31 -19.00 10.22
C THR A 265 2.73 -18.36 8.98
N TRP A 266 1.76 -17.46 9.16
CA TRP A 266 1.22 -16.65 8.07
C TRP A 266 1.62 -15.20 8.27
N THR A 267 2.13 -14.57 7.22
CA THR A 267 2.55 -13.18 7.24
C THR A 267 1.68 -12.37 6.31
N PHE A 268 0.89 -11.47 6.88
CA PHE A 268 0.04 -10.56 6.14
C PHE A 268 0.78 -9.26 5.92
N LYS A 269 1.17 -9.00 4.66
CA LYS A 269 1.99 -7.84 4.29
C LYS A 269 1.12 -6.67 3.83
N TYR A 270 0.17 -6.93 2.94
CA TYR A 270 -0.68 -5.88 2.39
C TYR A 270 -2.04 -6.45 1.97
N ASN A 271 -3.12 -5.90 2.53
CA ASN A 271 -4.50 -6.29 2.20
C ASN A 271 -5.33 -5.04 1.97
N PHE A 272 -5.21 -4.48 0.78
CA PHE A 272 -5.88 -3.24 0.44
C PHE A 272 -7.08 -3.50 -0.43
N LYS A 273 -8.15 -2.81 -0.07
CA LYS A 273 -9.32 -2.60 -0.90
C LYS A 273 -9.41 -1.10 -1.09
N SER A 274 -9.66 -0.67 -2.33
CA SER A 274 -10.00 0.74 -2.55
C SER A 274 -11.26 1.00 -1.73
N PRO A 275 -11.29 2.02 -0.87
CA PRO A 275 -12.29 1.97 0.17
C PRO A 275 -13.64 2.47 -0.44
N GLY A 276 -14.78 2.47 0.29
CA GLY A 276 -16.16 2.89 -0.12
C GLY A 276 -16.75 2.34 -1.43
N GLU A 277 -16.20 1.22 -1.87
CA GLU A 277 -16.68 0.42 -2.99
C GLU A 277 -17.36 -0.85 -2.46
N ASP A 278 -18.41 -1.27 -3.15
CA ASP A 278 -19.16 -2.48 -2.79
C ASP A 278 -18.55 -3.67 -3.51
N TYR A 279 -17.64 -4.36 -2.83
CA TYR A 279 -17.04 -5.59 -3.34
C TYR A 279 -17.86 -6.80 -2.90
N PRO A 280 -18.08 -7.79 -3.78
CA PRO A 280 -18.80 -9.02 -3.45
C PRO A 280 -17.97 -9.98 -2.58
N TYR A 281 -16.90 -9.51 -1.94
CA TYR A 281 -16.00 -10.30 -1.11
C TYR A 281 -15.35 -9.47 0.01
N PHE A 282 -14.93 -10.14 1.08
CA PHE A 282 -14.10 -9.59 2.14
C PHE A 282 -12.64 -10.00 2.00
N ALA A 283 -11.72 -9.26 2.64
CA ALA A 283 -10.30 -9.62 2.66
C ALA A 283 -10.05 -11.00 3.30
N SER A 284 -10.94 -11.46 4.20
CA SER A 284 -10.91 -12.82 4.75
C SER A 284 -11.15 -13.88 3.68
N HIS A 285 -12.04 -13.65 2.71
CA HIS A 285 -12.27 -14.57 1.59
C HIS A 285 -11.03 -14.68 0.71
N VAL A 286 -10.37 -13.55 0.42
CA VAL A 286 -9.09 -13.57 -0.31
C VAL A 286 -8.04 -14.35 0.47
N ALA A 287 -7.97 -14.18 1.79
CA ALA A 287 -7.04 -14.93 2.63
C ALA A 287 -7.33 -16.46 2.63
N GLN A 288 -8.60 -16.87 2.65
CA GLN A 288 -9.01 -18.27 2.51
C GLN A 288 -8.56 -18.86 1.17
N TYR A 289 -8.81 -18.14 0.07
CA TYR A 289 -8.39 -18.59 -1.26
C TYR A 289 -6.86 -18.67 -1.39
N GLN A 290 -6.13 -17.64 -0.94
CA GLN A 290 -4.67 -17.62 -0.96
C GLN A 290 -4.05 -18.74 -0.09
N TYR A 291 -4.62 -19.02 1.08
CA TYR A 291 -4.20 -20.15 1.89
C TYR A 291 -4.34 -21.47 1.12
N VAL A 292 -5.49 -21.71 0.49
CA VAL A 292 -5.72 -22.96 -0.26
C VAL A 292 -4.75 -23.07 -1.44
N LEU A 293 -4.48 -21.98 -2.17
CA LEU A 293 -3.46 -21.96 -3.22
C LEU A 293 -2.08 -22.39 -2.70
N ALA A 294 -1.61 -21.77 -1.62
CA ALA A 294 -0.29 -22.06 -1.05
C ALA A 294 -0.23 -23.47 -0.45
N ALA A 295 -1.28 -23.90 0.25
CA ALA A 295 -1.34 -25.19 0.94
C ALA A 295 -1.41 -26.36 -0.04
N VAL A 296 -2.12 -26.22 -1.16
CA VAL A 296 -2.16 -27.22 -2.24
C VAL A 296 -0.81 -27.30 -2.92
N ALA A 297 -0.22 -26.16 -3.30
CA ALA A 297 1.07 -26.13 -3.96
C ALA A 297 2.20 -26.68 -3.07
N GLY A 298 2.13 -26.45 -1.76
CA GLY A 298 3.12 -26.94 -0.80
C GLY A 298 2.83 -28.32 -0.21
N GLY A 299 1.67 -28.93 -0.50
CA GLY A 299 1.32 -30.28 -0.02
C GLY A 299 0.99 -30.36 1.48
N TRP A 300 0.47 -29.28 2.08
CA TRP A 300 0.16 -29.19 3.52
C TRP A 300 -1.27 -28.69 3.80
N ILE A 301 -2.20 -29.01 2.91
CA ILE A 301 -3.64 -28.73 3.07
C ILE A 301 -4.14 -29.15 4.45
N GLY A 302 -4.92 -28.28 5.10
CA GLY A 302 -5.48 -28.48 6.44
C GLY A 302 -4.56 -28.08 7.59
N GLN A 303 -3.27 -27.81 7.35
CA GLN A 303 -2.37 -27.26 8.37
C GLN A 303 -2.69 -25.79 8.61
N MET A 304 -2.90 -25.43 9.87
CA MET A 304 -3.27 -24.08 10.31
C MET A 304 -2.08 -23.39 11.00
N PRO A 305 -2.06 -22.05 11.03
CA PRO A 305 -0.96 -21.32 11.63
C PRO A 305 -1.09 -21.35 13.15
N VAL A 306 0.06 -21.32 13.84
CA VAL A 306 0.13 -21.00 15.28
C VAL A 306 0.54 -19.55 15.49
N THR A 307 1.01 -18.87 14.45
CA THR A 307 1.34 -17.45 14.46
C THR A 307 0.84 -16.77 13.19
N LEU A 308 0.15 -15.64 13.35
CA LEU A 308 -0.16 -14.71 12.28
C LEU A 308 0.59 -13.41 12.54
N ILE A 309 1.35 -12.96 11.56
CA ILE A 309 2.13 -11.73 11.61
C ILE A 309 1.41 -10.68 10.75
N ARG A 310 1.12 -9.50 11.32
CA ARG A 310 0.90 -8.30 10.52
C ARG A 310 2.24 -7.61 10.34
N ASP A 311 2.79 -7.75 9.14
CA ASP A 311 4.08 -7.19 8.76
C ASP A 311 3.92 -5.70 8.46
N ASN A 312 4.88 -4.90 8.93
CA ASN A 312 5.00 -3.47 8.66
C ASN A 312 3.68 -2.68 8.78
N VAL A 313 3.09 -2.68 9.98
CA VAL A 313 1.88 -1.92 10.25
C VAL A 313 2.20 -0.43 10.32
N ILE A 314 1.84 0.28 9.27
CA ILE A 314 1.97 1.74 9.12
C ILE A 314 0.71 2.51 9.50
N ASN A 315 -0.41 1.82 9.75
CA ASN A 315 -1.69 2.48 10.00
C ASN A 315 -1.64 3.23 11.34
N GLN A 316 -1.66 4.56 11.29
CA GLN A 316 -1.46 5.40 12.47
C GLN A 316 -2.50 5.16 13.57
N ALA A 317 -3.75 4.88 13.20
CA ALA A 317 -4.79 4.53 14.17
C ALA A 317 -4.45 3.23 14.91
N THR A 318 -3.87 2.24 14.23
CA THR A 318 -3.40 1.01 14.88
C THR A 318 -2.23 1.28 15.82
N LEU A 319 -1.23 2.04 15.36
CA LEU A 319 -0.05 2.37 16.14
C LEU A 319 -0.40 3.15 17.42
N ASN A 320 -1.19 4.21 17.30
CA ASN A 320 -1.60 5.04 18.43
C ASN A 320 -2.41 4.26 19.47
N ASN A 321 -3.34 3.40 19.02
CA ASN A 321 -4.20 2.62 19.93
C ASN A 321 -3.48 1.44 20.60
N THR A 322 -2.25 1.13 20.20
CA THR A 322 -1.46 0.02 20.76
C THR A 322 -0.16 0.47 21.40
N GLU A 323 0.15 1.76 21.35
CA GLU A 323 1.37 2.33 21.90
C GLU A 323 1.51 2.03 23.40
N GLY A 324 2.65 1.44 23.77
CA GLY A 324 2.99 1.10 25.16
C GLY A 324 2.19 -0.05 25.78
N LEU A 325 1.16 -0.57 25.12
CA LEU A 325 0.34 -1.67 25.65
C LEU A 325 1.07 -3.01 25.58
N LYS A 326 0.78 -3.91 26.53
CA LYS A 326 1.36 -5.27 26.58
C LYS A 326 0.32 -6.32 27.01
N GLY A 327 0.64 -7.59 26.75
CA GLY A 327 -0.14 -8.72 27.23
C GLY A 327 -1.60 -8.69 26.78
N GLU A 328 -2.53 -8.89 27.71
CA GLU A 328 -3.96 -8.98 27.43
C GLU A 328 -4.56 -7.63 26.99
N GLU A 329 -4.03 -6.52 27.51
CA GLU A 329 -4.45 -5.17 27.12
C GLU A 329 -4.11 -4.91 25.66
N LEU A 330 -2.88 -5.24 25.24
CA LEU A 330 -2.46 -5.13 23.83
C LEU A 330 -3.31 -6.01 22.93
N LYS A 331 -3.56 -7.27 23.32
CA LYS A 331 -4.39 -8.20 22.54
C LYS A 331 -5.79 -7.63 22.32
N THR A 332 -6.41 -7.15 23.40
CA THR A 332 -7.76 -6.58 23.36
C THR A 332 -7.81 -5.31 22.52
N ALA A 333 -6.88 -4.38 22.77
CA ALA A 333 -6.81 -3.13 22.03
C ALA A 333 -6.56 -3.36 20.54
N PHE A 334 -5.58 -4.20 20.19
CA PHE A 334 -5.29 -4.55 18.82
C PHE A 334 -6.53 -5.12 18.13
N LEU A 335 -7.08 -6.24 18.60
CA LEU A 335 -8.15 -6.96 17.91
C LEU A 335 -9.46 -6.16 17.81
N ASN A 336 -9.80 -5.38 18.84
CA ASN A 336 -11.11 -4.74 18.92
C ASN A 336 -11.11 -3.26 18.51
N ASN A 337 -10.00 -2.56 18.72
CA ASN A 337 -9.94 -1.09 18.61
C ASN A 337 -9.08 -0.60 17.44
N THR A 338 -8.49 -1.49 16.64
CA THR A 338 -7.65 -1.09 15.50
C THR A 338 -8.18 -1.60 14.16
N PRO A 339 -8.01 -0.86 13.05
CA PRO A 339 -8.34 -1.35 11.71
C PRO A 339 -7.66 -2.68 11.36
N ASN A 340 -6.34 -2.79 11.60
CA ASN A 340 -5.57 -4.00 11.31
C ASN A 340 -6.01 -5.17 12.18
N GLY A 341 -6.29 -4.95 13.46
CA GLY A 341 -6.74 -6.01 14.35
C GLY A 341 -8.18 -6.44 14.11
N LYS A 342 -9.10 -5.54 13.75
CA LYS A 342 -10.47 -5.91 13.31
C LYS A 342 -10.44 -6.78 12.06
N SER A 343 -9.62 -6.42 11.08
CA SER A 343 -9.38 -7.27 9.90
C SER A 343 -8.80 -8.63 10.31
N THR A 344 -7.87 -8.65 11.27
CA THR A 344 -7.29 -9.89 11.80
C THR A 344 -8.35 -10.75 12.47
N ALA A 345 -9.19 -10.19 13.33
CA ALA A 345 -10.26 -10.90 14.00
C ALA A 345 -11.22 -11.59 12.99
N LYS A 346 -11.59 -10.90 11.91
CA LYS A 346 -12.40 -11.48 10.82
C LYS A 346 -11.70 -12.63 10.10
N ILE A 347 -10.40 -12.53 9.88
CA ILE A 347 -9.60 -13.64 9.33
C ILE A 347 -9.61 -14.81 10.31
N LEU A 348 -9.33 -14.57 11.60
CA LEU A 348 -9.32 -15.64 12.60
C LEU A 348 -10.68 -16.34 12.69
N GLU A 349 -11.77 -15.59 12.64
CA GLU A 349 -13.13 -16.14 12.57
C GLU A 349 -13.34 -17.03 11.33
N ALA A 350 -12.97 -16.56 10.14
CA ALA A 350 -13.11 -17.30 8.89
C ALA A 350 -12.31 -18.63 8.84
N PHE A 351 -11.29 -18.77 9.70
CA PHE A 351 -10.47 -19.98 9.82
C PHE A 351 -10.76 -20.78 11.11
N ASN A 352 -11.77 -20.41 11.89
CA ASN A 352 -12.07 -20.98 13.19
C ASN A 352 -10.86 -21.00 14.15
N LEU A 353 -10.14 -19.87 14.19
CA LEU A 353 -8.97 -19.62 15.03
C LEU A 353 -9.30 -18.58 16.10
N GLU A 354 -8.56 -18.62 17.20
CA GLU A 354 -8.61 -17.62 18.26
C GLU A 354 -7.19 -17.16 18.63
N ALA A 355 -7.07 -15.87 18.97
CA ALA A 355 -5.82 -15.28 19.41
C ALA A 355 -5.58 -15.54 20.90
N THR A 356 -4.45 -16.17 21.23
CA THR A 356 -4.03 -16.41 22.61
C THR A 356 -3.23 -15.24 23.17
N SER A 357 -2.43 -14.58 22.34
CA SER A 357 -1.64 -13.40 22.71
C SER A 357 -1.27 -12.57 21.50
N VAL A 358 -0.98 -11.29 21.73
CA VAL A 358 -0.42 -10.38 20.72
C VAL A 358 0.86 -9.78 21.29
N LYS A 359 1.88 -9.68 20.45
CA LYS A 359 3.12 -8.95 20.72
C LYS A 359 3.38 -7.98 19.57
N VAL A 360 4.00 -6.86 19.88
CA VAL A 360 4.51 -5.92 18.87
C VAL A 360 6.03 -5.90 18.96
N GLU A 361 6.70 -5.95 17.81
CA GLU A 361 8.15 -5.77 17.71
C GLU A 361 8.44 -4.72 16.65
N GLU A 362 9.33 -3.78 16.97
CA GLU A 362 9.85 -2.80 16.04
C GLU A 362 11.16 -3.34 15.45
N ILE A 363 11.19 -3.55 14.14
CA ILE A 363 12.37 -4.03 13.40
C ILE A 363 12.64 -3.00 12.32
N ASP A 364 13.82 -2.38 12.34
CA ASP A 364 14.24 -1.35 11.37
C ASP A 364 13.23 -0.18 11.24
N GLY A 365 12.52 0.15 12.32
CA GLY A 365 11.49 1.20 12.34
C GLY A 365 10.10 0.75 11.89
N ASP A 366 9.93 -0.50 11.47
CA ASP A 366 8.64 -1.07 11.10
C ASP A 366 8.00 -1.82 12.29
N ALA A 367 6.75 -1.51 12.61
CA ALA A 367 6.01 -2.18 13.67
C ALA A 367 5.34 -3.47 13.17
N ASN A 368 5.71 -4.61 13.75
CA ASN A 368 5.20 -5.92 13.39
C ASN A 368 4.37 -6.50 14.54
N PHE A 369 3.13 -6.93 14.24
CA PHE A 369 2.25 -7.53 15.26
C PHE A 369 2.23 -9.05 15.09
N TYR A 370 2.71 -9.76 16.10
CA TYR A 370 2.73 -11.21 16.20
C TYR A 370 1.53 -11.68 17.02
N VAL A 371 0.58 -12.33 16.36
CA VAL A 371 -0.62 -12.88 16.96
C VAL A 371 -0.44 -14.39 17.10
N ASN A 372 -0.33 -14.88 18.33
CA ASN A 372 -0.28 -16.32 18.59
C ASN A 372 -1.69 -16.90 18.60
N LEU A 373 -1.85 -18.08 18.01
CA LEU A 373 -3.14 -18.65 17.65
C LEU A 373 -3.31 -20.07 18.20
N LYS A 374 -4.58 -20.42 18.47
CA LYS A 374 -5.04 -21.80 18.62
C LYS A 374 -6.33 -22.00 17.83
N ARG A 375 -6.66 -23.26 17.53
CA ARG A 375 -7.98 -23.60 16.98
C ARG A 375 -9.04 -23.44 18.07
N LYS A 376 -10.20 -22.93 17.67
CA LYS A 376 -11.40 -22.86 18.51
C LYS A 376 -12.03 -24.23 18.72
#